data_AF-A0A8A1M3R6-F1
#
_entry.id   AF-A0A8A1M3R6-F1
#
_cell.length_a   1.000
_cell.length_b   1.000
_cell.length_c   1.000
_cell.angle_alpha   90.00
_cell.angle_beta   90.00
_cell.angle_gamma   90.00
#
_symmetry.space_group_name_H-M   'P 1'
#
loop_
_entity.id
_entity.type
_entity.pdbx_description
1 polymer ?
#
loop_
_entity_poly.entity_id
_entity_poly.type
_entity_poly.pdbx_seq_one_letter_code
_entity_poly.pdbx_strand_id
1 'polypeptide(L)'
;MLQLRTHVSQLGSKEAYLQSDITQLQSDVNQLQLDVQKLHTDVCATRTDLSQIQTIVSQLRIDLMTLQRETSQNFGLVFSRFSAMESRMKHMERTRFNSLAQTIHAPITPVPLVEDDGSVRWPEYFPRTVWKFWCLKKRNRIHRLVELAGFYELEGYQYWGRMPHAHDSTFATDGNMSDSSDSSDLPSFSCAQTYAG
;
A
#
# COMPACT_ATOMS: atom_id res chain seq x y z
N MET A 1 -99.59 -6.79 54.75
CA MET A 1 -99.80 -6.67 53.28
C MET A 1 -98.98 -5.54 52.64
N LEU A 2 -99.10 -4.28 53.08
CA LEU A 2 -98.35 -3.15 52.49
C LEU A 2 -96.82 -3.32 52.51
N GLN A 3 -96.23 -3.74 53.65
CA GLN A 3 -94.78 -3.94 53.75
C GLN A 3 -94.24 -5.08 52.87
N LEU A 4 -95.02 -6.14 52.66
CA LEU A 4 -94.65 -7.23 51.75
C LEU A 4 -94.61 -6.72 50.30
N ARG A 5 -95.58 -5.89 49.91
CA ARG A 5 -95.66 -5.30 48.58
C ARG A 5 -94.46 -4.40 48.29
N THR A 6 -94.03 -3.58 49.25
CA THR A 6 -92.85 -2.71 49.09
C THR A 6 -91.54 -3.51 48.98
N HIS A 7 -91.35 -4.55 49.79
CA HIS A 7 -90.16 -5.40 49.67
C HIS A 7 -90.12 -6.15 48.34
N VAL A 8 -91.25 -6.67 47.86
CA VAL A 8 -91.32 -7.32 46.54
C VAL A 8 -90.98 -6.34 45.42
N SER A 9 -91.46 -5.09 45.48
CA SER A 9 -91.08 -4.06 44.49
C SER A 9 -89.60 -3.70 44.54
N GLN A 10 -88.99 -3.62 45.74
CA GLN A 10 -87.55 -3.37 45.90
C GLN A 10 -86.68 -4.53 45.44
N LEU A 11 -87.15 -5.78 45.60
CA LEU A 11 -86.46 -6.94 45.06
C LEU A 11 -86.47 -6.93 43.52
N GLY A 12 -87.62 -6.63 42.91
CA GLY A 12 -87.73 -6.52 41.46
C GLY A 12 -86.84 -5.41 40.86
N SER A 13 -86.68 -4.27 41.55
CA SER A 13 -85.74 -3.25 41.09
C SER A 13 -84.28 -3.69 41.21
N LYS A 14 -83.89 -4.32 42.32
CA LYS A 14 -82.53 -4.88 42.49
C LYS A 14 -82.23 -5.95 41.44
N GLU A 15 -83.19 -6.81 41.13
CA GLU A 15 -83.07 -7.82 40.08
C GLU A 15 -82.82 -7.19 38.71
N ALA A 16 -83.56 -6.13 38.37
CA ALA A 16 -83.35 -5.38 37.12
C ALA A 16 -81.96 -4.74 37.04
N TYR A 17 -81.45 -4.16 38.14
CA TYR A 17 -80.08 -3.62 38.19
C TYR A 17 -79.04 -4.73 38.01
N LEU A 18 -79.19 -5.85 38.71
CA LEU A 18 -78.27 -6.99 38.56
C LEU A 18 -78.27 -7.54 37.14
N GLN A 19 -79.44 -7.61 36.49
CA GLN A 19 -79.54 -8.02 35.09
C GLN A 19 -78.75 -7.07 34.18
N SER A 20 -78.88 -5.76 34.39
CA SER A 20 -78.12 -4.74 33.66
C SER A 20 -76.62 -4.90 33.86
N ASP A 21 -76.16 -5.02 35.11
CA ASP A 21 -74.75 -5.19 35.43
C ASP A 21 -74.17 -6.46 34.80
N ILE A 22 -74.93 -7.57 34.80
CA ILE A 22 -74.55 -8.82 34.13
C ILE A 22 -74.40 -8.61 32.62
N THR A 23 -75.33 -7.90 31.96
CA THR A 23 -75.22 -7.63 30.53
C THR A 23 -74.02 -6.75 30.19
N GLN A 24 -73.70 -5.76 31.03
CA GLN A 24 -72.53 -4.92 30.85
C GLN A 24 -71.24 -5.73 31.03
N LEU A 25 -71.15 -6.55 32.09
CA LEU A 25 -70.01 -7.44 32.31
C LEU A 25 -69.80 -8.42 31.15
N GLN A 26 -70.87 -8.96 30.57
CA GLN A 26 -70.76 -9.80 29.37
C GLN A 26 -70.19 -9.05 28.18
N SER A 27 -70.60 -7.80 27.96
CA SER A 27 -70.03 -6.94 26.92
C SER A 27 -68.54 -6.68 27.16
N ASP A 28 -68.17 -6.32 28.39
CA ASP A 28 -66.78 -6.04 28.77
C ASP A 28 -65.89 -7.28 28.59
N VAL A 29 -66.38 -8.46 28.99
CA VAL A 29 -65.67 -9.74 28.80
C VAL A 29 -65.48 -10.05 27.30
N ASN A 30 -66.49 -9.82 26.47
CA ASN A 30 -66.36 -10.03 25.02
C ASN A 30 -65.33 -9.07 24.40
N GLN A 31 -65.30 -7.81 24.84
CA GLN A 31 -64.30 -6.84 24.39
C GLN A 31 -62.88 -7.26 24.83
N LEU A 32 -62.72 -7.67 26.09
CA LEU A 32 -61.44 -8.18 26.59
C LEU A 32 -60.94 -9.39 25.80
N GLN A 33 -61.83 -10.29 25.37
CA GLN A 33 -61.46 -11.43 24.52
C GLN A 33 -60.91 -10.97 23.16
N LEU A 34 -61.54 -9.97 22.54
CA LEU A 34 -61.05 -9.39 21.28
C LEU A 34 -59.70 -8.70 21.45
N ASP A 35 -59.53 -7.94 22.53
CA ASP A 35 -58.27 -7.23 22.82
C ASP A 35 -57.13 -8.23 23.07
N VAL A 36 -57.40 -9.34 23.78
CA VAL A 36 -56.41 -10.42 24.00
C VAL A 36 -56.04 -11.12 22.68
N GLN A 37 -57.00 -11.36 21.79
CA GLN A 37 -56.69 -11.94 20.46
C GLN A 37 -55.84 -11.01 19.61
N LYS A 38 -56.12 -9.70 19.66
CA LYS A 38 -55.30 -8.69 18.98
C LYS A 38 -53.89 -8.65 19.56
N LEU A 39 -53.77 -8.58 20.89
CA LEU A 39 -52.48 -8.59 21.57
C LEU A 39 -51.65 -9.83 21.23
N HIS A 40 -52.29 -11.00 21.16
CA HIS A 40 -51.61 -12.23 20.73
C HIS A 40 -51.04 -12.10 19.31
N THR A 41 -51.80 -11.52 18.39
CA THR A 41 -51.36 -11.30 17.01
C THR A 41 -50.18 -10.33 16.95
N ASP A 42 -50.24 -9.23 17.67
CA ASP A 42 -49.17 -8.23 17.74
C ASP A 42 -47.88 -8.82 18.35
N VAL A 43 -48.01 -9.66 19.39
CA VAL A 43 -46.89 -10.40 19.99
C VAL A 43 -46.26 -11.39 18.99
N CYS A 44 -47.06 -12.08 18.19
CA CYS A 44 -46.53 -12.96 17.14
C CYS A 44 -45.79 -12.19 16.04
N ALA A 45 -46.32 -11.04 15.62
CA ALA A 45 -45.68 -10.17 14.62
C ALA A 45 -44.33 -9.65 15.14
N THR A 46 -44.32 -9.06 16.34
CA THR A 46 -43.08 -8.55 16.97
C THR A 46 -42.02 -9.63 17.17
N ARG A 47 -42.41 -10.88 17.47
CA ARG A 47 -41.47 -12.01 17.54
C ARG A 47 -40.82 -12.31 16.18
N THR A 48 -41.58 -12.17 15.10
CA THR A 48 -41.08 -12.35 13.73
C THR A 48 -40.09 -11.24 13.38
N ASP A 49 -40.44 -10.00 13.66
CA ASP A 49 -39.58 -8.83 13.42
C ASP A 49 -38.26 -8.95 14.20
N LEU A 50 -38.32 -9.35 15.47
CA LEU A 50 -37.13 -9.59 16.30
C LEU A 50 -36.22 -10.66 15.68
N SER A 51 -36.78 -11.73 15.12
CA SER A 51 -36.01 -12.80 14.48
C SER A 51 -35.33 -12.31 13.20
N GLN A 52 -36.00 -11.45 12.43
CA GLN A 52 -35.40 -10.80 11.25
C GLN A 52 -34.27 -9.85 11.64
N ILE A 53 -34.47 -9.02 12.66
CA ILE A 53 -33.44 -8.10 13.18
C ILE A 53 -32.21 -8.89 13.64
N GLN A 54 -32.39 -10.00 14.35
CA GLN A 54 -31.27 -10.87 14.76
C GLN A 54 -30.47 -11.40 13.57
N THR A 55 -31.15 -11.75 12.48
CA THR A 55 -30.51 -12.20 11.24
C THR A 55 -29.70 -11.07 10.60
N ILE A 56 -30.30 -9.88 10.46
CA ILE A 56 -29.64 -8.69 9.90
C ILE A 56 -28.41 -8.30 10.72
N VAL A 57 -28.53 -8.27 12.05
CA VAL A 57 -27.41 -7.95 12.96
C VAL A 57 -26.28 -8.98 12.83
N SER A 58 -26.62 -10.25 12.65
CA SER A 58 -25.62 -11.31 12.43
C SER A 58 -24.88 -11.13 11.11
N GLN A 59 -25.60 -10.78 10.03
CA GLN A 59 -24.99 -10.48 8.74
C GLN A 59 -24.08 -9.24 8.81
N LEU A 60 -24.55 -8.16 9.42
CA LEU A 60 -23.75 -6.93 9.59
C LEU A 60 -22.46 -7.18 10.37
N ARG A 61 -22.46 -8.09 11.35
CA ARG A 61 -21.24 -8.50 12.05
C ARG A 61 -20.25 -9.20 11.11
N ILE A 62 -20.72 -10.07 10.22
CA ILE A 62 -19.87 -10.76 9.23
C ILE A 62 -19.30 -9.74 8.23
N ASP A 63 -20.12 -8.82 7.75
CA ASP A 63 -19.71 -7.79 6.80
C ASP A 63 -18.63 -6.88 7.41
N LEU A 64 -18.81 -6.47 8.67
CA LEU A 64 -17.82 -5.66 9.40
C LEU A 64 -16.49 -6.41 9.54
N MET A 65 -16.51 -7.69 9.92
CA MET A 65 -15.30 -8.52 10.03
C MET A 65 -14.58 -8.66 8.68
N THR A 66 -15.33 -8.75 7.59
CA THR A 66 -14.79 -8.83 6.23
C THR A 66 -14.14 -7.51 5.84
N LEU A 67 -14.85 -6.39 6.02
CA LEU A 67 -14.33 -5.06 5.73
C LEU A 67 -13.06 -4.75 6.54
N GLN A 68 -13.03 -5.12 7.82
CA GLN A 68 -11.85 -4.96 8.67
C GLN A 68 -10.65 -5.73 8.11
N ARG A 69 -10.86 -6.99 7.71
CA ARG A 69 -9.81 -7.82 7.11
C ARG A 69 -9.27 -7.22 5.81
N GLU A 70 -10.16 -6.84 4.90
CA GLU A 70 -9.79 -6.23 3.61
C GLU A 70 -9.02 -4.92 3.82
N THR A 71 -9.49 -4.10 4.77
CA THR A 71 -8.83 -2.84 5.12
C THR A 71 -7.41 -3.09 5.66
N SER A 72 -7.24 -4.03 6.58
CA SER A 72 -5.91 -4.40 7.10
C SER A 72 -4.99 -4.95 6.01
N GLN A 73 -5.51 -5.78 5.09
CA GLN A 73 -4.75 -6.30 3.96
C GLN A 73 -4.30 -5.19 3.00
N ASN A 74 -5.22 -4.30 2.63
CA ASN A 74 -4.92 -3.17 1.76
C ASN A 74 -3.86 -2.25 2.37
N PHE A 75 -3.97 -1.93 3.66
CA PHE A 75 -2.93 -1.16 4.35
C PHE A 75 -1.59 -1.89 4.38
N GLY A 76 -1.58 -3.20 4.59
CA GLY A 76 -0.36 -4.02 4.49
C GLY A 76 0.30 -3.91 3.11
N LEU A 77 -0.47 -4.04 2.03
CA LEU A 77 0.03 -3.92 0.66
C LEU A 77 0.58 -2.52 0.35
N VAL A 78 -0.13 -1.47 0.78
CA VAL A 78 0.32 -0.07 0.62
C VAL A 78 1.62 0.16 1.38
N PHE A 79 1.72 -0.33 2.62
CA PHE A 79 2.93 -0.23 3.42
C PHE A 79 4.12 -0.91 2.73
N SER A 80 3.97 -2.17 2.29
CA SER A 80 5.02 -2.89 1.55
C SER A 80 5.44 -2.16 0.27
N ARG A 81 4.48 -1.63 -0.49
CA ARG A 81 4.79 -0.84 -1.70
C ARG A 81 5.55 0.44 -1.37
N PHE A 82 5.18 1.13 -0.29
CA PHE A 82 5.89 2.33 0.15
C PHE A 82 7.32 2.01 0.59
N SER A 83 7.52 0.94 1.37
CA SER A 83 8.87 0.49 1.76
C SER A 83 9.73 0.14 0.54
N ALA A 84 9.16 -0.56 -0.45
CA ALA A 84 9.86 -0.86 -1.70
C ALA A 84 10.22 0.42 -2.47
N MET A 85 9.29 1.38 -2.55
CA MET A 85 9.52 2.66 -3.20
C MET A 85 10.59 3.48 -2.49
N GLU A 86 10.60 3.49 -1.16
CA GLU A 86 11.61 4.18 -0.35
C GLU A 86 13.00 3.57 -0.57
N SER A 87 13.11 2.24 -0.60
CA SER A 87 14.36 1.54 -0.93
C SER A 87 14.86 1.92 -2.32
N ARG A 88 13.98 1.88 -3.32
CA ARG A 88 14.30 2.25 -4.71
C ARG A 88 14.71 3.72 -4.84
N MET A 89 14.04 4.62 -4.13
CA MET A 89 14.37 6.05 -4.10
C MET A 89 15.76 6.28 -3.48
N LYS A 90 16.05 5.67 -2.35
CA LYS A 90 17.38 5.71 -1.70
C LYS A 90 18.48 5.14 -2.58
N HIS A 91 18.20 4.10 -3.37
CA HIS A 91 19.14 3.58 -4.37
C HIS A 91 19.37 4.60 -5.49
N MET A 92 18.29 5.13 -6.08
CA MET A 92 18.37 6.15 -7.13
C MET A 92 19.13 7.41 -6.69
N GLU A 93 18.90 7.89 -5.47
CA GLU A 93 19.59 9.06 -4.92
C GLU A 93 21.10 8.84 -4.82
N ARG A 94 21.55 7.65 -4.37
CA ARG A 94 22.98 7.32 -4.31
C ARG A 94 23.63 7.28 -5.69
N THR A 95 22.96 6.62 -6.64
CA THR A 95 23.44 6.56 -8.04
C THR A 95 23.52 7.96 -8.63
N ARG A 96 22.47 8.77 -8.48
CA ARG A 96 22.46 10.17 -8.93
C ARG A 96 23.55 11.00 -8.26
N PHE A 97 23.72 10.89 -6.93
CA PHE A 97 24.73 11.62 -6.19
C PHE A 97 26.14 11.32 -6.72
N ASN A 98 26.45 10.05 -6.95
CA ASN A 98 27.73 9.65 -7.52
C ASN A 98 27.91 10.16 -8.95
N SER A 99 26.87 10.11 -9.80
CA SER A 99 26.93 10.62 -11.17
C SER A 99 27.17 12.13 -11.25
N LEU A 100 26.77 12.89 -10.23
CA LEU A 100 26.99 14.33 -10.14
C LEU A 100 28.36 14.71 -9.54
N ALA A 101 29.16 13.73 -9.08
CA ALA A 101 30.47 13.97 -8.47
C ALA A 101 31.53 14.28 -9.54
N GLN A 102 31.57 15.53 -10.01
CA GLN A 102 32.44 15.95 -11.11
C GLN A 102 33.87 16.34 -10.68
N THR A 103 34.09 16.70 -9.41
CA THR A 103 35.42 17.12 -8.93
C THR A 103 36.19 15.98 -8.30
N ILE A 104 37.53 16.02 -8.35
CA ILE A 104 38.38 14.96 -7.81
C ILE A 104 38.20 14.74 -6.30
N HIS A 105 37.83 15.78 -5.54
CA HIS A 105 37.60 15.69 -4.10
C HIS A 105 36.14 15.43 -3.74
N ALA A 106 35.23 15.40 -4.72
CA ALA A 106 33.82 15.14 -4.46
C ALA A 106 33.64 13.79 -3.75
N PRO A 107 32.81 13.75 -2.69
CA PRO A 107 32.48 12.50 -2.03
C PRO A 107 31.64 11.61 -2.94
N ILE A 108 31.81 10.31 -2.80
CA ILE A 108 30.99 9.29 -3.45
C ILE A 108 30.62 8.24 -2.40
N THR A 109 29.47 7.59 -2.60
CA THR A 109 28.90 6.63 -1.65
C THR A 109 28.69 5.27 -2.30
N PRO A 110 28.82 4.15 -1.57
CA PRO A 110 28.58 2.84 -2.14
C PRO A 110 27.14 2.73 -2.61
N VAL A 111 26.93 2.13 -3.78
CA VAL A 111 25.61 1.78 -4.30
C VAL A 111 25.39 0.31 -4.01
N PRO A 112 24.37 -0.07 -3.23
CA PRO A 112 24.12 -1.48 -2.99
C PRO A 112 23.45 -2.15 -4.20
N LEU A 113 23.71 -3.44 -4.36
CA LEU A 113 22.98 -4.29 -5.31
C LEU A 113 21.73 -4.83 -4.62
N VAL A 114 20.60 -4.72 -5.28
CA VAL A 114 19.32 -5.28 -4.81
C VAL A 114 19.12 -6.58 -5.57
N GLU A 115 19.10 -7.71 -4.85
CA GLU A 115 18.86 -9.04 -5.41
C GLU A 115 17.37 -9.25 -5.69
N ASP A 116 17.03 -10.25 -6.51
CA ASP A 116 15.64 -10.58 -6.88
C ASP A 116 14.77 -10.96 -5.67
N ASP A 117 15.38 -11.44 -4.59
CA ASP A 117 14.72 -11.78 -3.33
C ASP A 117 14.48 -10.55 -2.42
N GLY A 118 14.90 -9.35 -2.86
CA GLY A 118 14.79 -8.10 -2.12
C GLY A 118 15.89 -7.89 -1.08
N SER A 119 16.86 -8.80 -0.98
CA SER A 119 18.03 -8.62 -0.13
C SER A 119 18.96 -7.55 -0.72
N VAL A 120 19.73 -6.90 0.15
CA VAL A 120 20.58 -5.77 -0.23
C VAL A 120 22.02 -6.11 0.12
N ARG A 121 22.86 -6.23 -0.90
CA ARG A 121 24.28 -6.50 -0.75
C ARG A 121 25.06 -5.21 -0.77
N TRP A 122 26.06 -5.12 0.08
CA TRP A 122 27.00 -4.00 0.13
C TRP A 122 28.39 -4.45 -0.29
N PRO A 123 29.12 -3.63 -1.06
CA PRO A 123 30.51 -3.92 -1.37
C PRO A 123 31.35 -3.82 -0.10
N GLU A 124 32.24 -4.78 0.13
CA GLU A 124 33.13 -4.84 1.29
C GLU A 124 34.06 -3.61 1.38
N TYR A 125 34.45 -3.08 0.22
CA TYR A 125 35.21 -1.85 0.09
C TYR A 125 34.58 -0.93 -0.95
N PHE A 126 34.49 0.37 -0.64
CA PHE A 126 34.13 1.39 -1.62
C PHE A 126 34.92 2.69 -1.38
N PRO A 127 35.52 3.30 -2.42
CA PRO A 127 36.26 4.56 -2.27
C PRO A 127 35.31 5.69 -1.88
N ARG A 128 35.74 6.57 -0.96
CA ARG A 128 34.90 7.66 -0.43
C ARG A 128 34.93 8.95 -1.25
N THR A 129 35.83 9.06 -2.21
CA THR A 129 35.97 10.23 -3.08
C THR A 129 36.34 9.82 -4.49
N VAL A 130 36.01 10.67 -5.47
CA VAL A 130 36.35 10.47 -6.89
C VAL A 130 37.86 10.22 -7.07
N TRP A 131 38.73 10.96 -6.36
CA TRP A 131 40.18 10.76 -6.39
C TRP A 131 40.59 9.37 -5.90
N LYS A 132 40.00 8.90 -4.79
CA LYS A 132 40.28 7.56 -4.25
C LYS A 132 39.81 6.47 -5.22
N PHE A 133 38.70 6.71 -5.94
CA PHE A 133 38.22 5.84 -7.00
C PHE A 133 39.21 5.76 -8.17
N TRP A 134 39.65 6.89 -8.73
CA TRP A 134 40.65 6.90 -9.81
C TRP A 134 41.99 6.28 -9.41
N CYS A 135 42.37 6.44 -8.14
CA CYS A 135 43.54 5.81 -7.55
C CYS A 135 43.51 4.27 -7.54
N LEU A 136 42.37 3.63 -7.77
CA LEU A 136 42.24 2.18 -7.89
C LEU A 136 42.92 1.62 -9.15
N LYS A 137 43.11 2.45 -10.18
CA LYS A 137 43.83 2.07 -11.41
C LYS A 137 45.34 1.85 -11.18
N LYS A 138 45.88 2.24 -10.01
CA LYS A 138 47.29 2.02 -9.67
C LYS A 138 47.57 0.53 -9.42
N ARG A 139 48.74 0.05 -9.85
CA ARG A 139 49.16 -1.38 -9.75
C ARG A 139 48.97 -2.00 -8.36
N ASN A 140 49.22 -1.25 -7.28
CA ASN A 140 49.08 -1.75 -5.91
C ASN A 140 47.62 -1.85 -5.41
N ARG A 141 46.64 -1.26 -6.11
CA ARG A 141 45.22 -1.22 -5.72
C ARG A 141 44.27 -1.85 -6.73
N ILE A 142 44.82 -2.42 -7.80
CA ILE A 142 44.02 -3.02 -8.88
C ILE A 142 43.16 -4.20 -8.39
N HIS A 143 43.60 -4.92 -7.36
CA HIS A 143 42.79 -5.98 -6.73
C HIS A 143 41.44 -5.45 -6.21
N ARG A 144 41.42 -4.27 -5.58
CA ARG A 144 40.17 -3.61 -5.13
C ARG A 144 39.29 -3.16 -6.28
N LEU A 145 39.90 -2.78 -7.42
CA LEU A 145 39.14 -2.46 -8.63
C LEU A 145 38.45 -3.71 -9.20
N VAL A 146 39.16 -4.85 -9.21
CA VAL A 146 38.63 -6.15 -9.64
C VAL A 146 37.53 -6.64 -8.69
N GLU A 147 37.71 -6.54 -7.38
CA GLU A 147 36.68 -6.85 -6.39
C GLU A 147 35.39 -6.04 -6.62
N LEU A 148 35.52 -4.73 -6.84
CA LEU A 148 34.39 -3.87 -7.16
C LEU A 148 33.74 -4.22 -8.50
N ALA A 149 34.53 -4.50 -9.53
CA ALA A 149 34.01 -4.87 -10.85
C ALA A 149 33.27 -6.21 -10.81
N GLY A 150 33.76 -7.18 -10.02
CA GLY A 150 33.07 -8.43 -9.76
C GLY A 150 31.77 -8.24 -8.95
N PHE A 151 31.79 -7.37 -7.93
CA PHE A 151 30.60 -7.08 -7.13
C PHE A 151 29.46 -6.43 -7.93
N TYR A 152 29.79 -5.52 -8.85
CA TYR A 152 28.80 -4.84 -9.70
C TYR A 152 28.55 -5.58 -11.02
N GLU A 153 29.05 -6.81 -11.17
CA GLU A 153 28.85 -7.65 -12.35
C GLU A 153 29.22 -6.94 -13.67
N LEU A 154 30.24 -6.07 -13.63
CA LEU A 154 30.71 -5.38 -14.82
C LEU A 154 31.36 -6.41 -15.74
N GLU A 155 30.87 -6.54 -16.96
CA GLU A 155 31.51 -7.43 -17.93
C GLU A 155 32.80 -6.80 -18.47
N GLY A 156 33.80 -7.65 -18.68
CA GLY A 156 34.92 -7.30 -19.52
C GLY A 156 36.09 -6.53 -18.92
N TYR A 157 36.06 -6.22 -17.62
CA TYR A 157 37.27 -5.75 -16.93
C TYR A 157 38.43 -6.76 -17.00
N GLN A 158 38.11 -8.04 -17.23
CA GLN A 158 39.05 -9.14 -17.39
C GLN A 158 40.00 -8.96 -18.59
N TYR A 159 39.60 -8.20 -19.61
CA TYR A 159 40.41 -7.92 -20.80
C TYR A 159 41.04 -6.53 -20.82
N TRP A 160 40.79 -5.67 -19.82
CA TRP A 160 41.32 -4.29 -19.80
C TRP A 160 42.85 -4.19 -19.84
N GLY A 161 43.57 -5.24 -19.42
CA GLY A 161 45.03 -5.31 -19.48
C GLY A 161 45.62 -5.83 -20.80
N ARG A 162 44.78 -6.28 -21.75
CA ARG A 162 45.20 -6.87 -23.03
C ARG A 162 44.99 -5.95 -24.24
N MET A 163 44.46 -4.74 -24.05
CA MET A 163 44.33 -3.77 -25.12
C MET A 163 45.72 -3.17 -25.44
N PRO A 164 46.26 -3.33 -26.66
CA PRO A 164 47.50 -2.68 -27.04
C PRO A 164 47.34 -1.17 -26.87
N HIS A 165 48.28 -0.54 -26.17
CA HIS A 165 48.35 0.91 -26.14
C HIS A 165 48.58 1.39 -27.59
N ALA A 166 47.60 2.07 -28.17
CA ALA A 166 47.73 2.72 -29.47
C ALA A 166 48.73 3.88 -29.35
N HIS A 167 50.01 3.55 -29.30
CA HIS A 167 51.10 4.52 -29.37
C HIS A 167 52.35 3.95 -30.04
N ASP A 168 52.16 2.96 -30.91
CA ASP A 168 53.24 2.41 -31.74
C ASP A 168 52.70 2.03 -33.11
N SER A 169 52.26 3.03 -33.85
CA SER A 169 52.06 2.92 -35.31
C SER A 169 53.06 3.85 -35.97
N THR A 170 54.27 3.35 -36.11
CA THR A 170 55.26 3.81 -37.10
C THR A 170 54.64 3.63 -38.49
N PHE A 171 54.10 4.71 -39.05
CA PHE A 171 53.61 4.69 -40.43
C PHE A 171 54.75 5.09 -41.36
N ALA A 172 55.17 4.13 -42.18
CA ALA A 172 56.08 4.32 -43.30
C ALA A 172 55.43 5.21 -44.37
N THR A 173 56.28 6.00 -45.01
CA THR A 173 56.02 6.88 -46.14
C THR A 173 55.55 6.12 -47.39
N ASP A 174 54.58 6.73 -48.09
CA ASP A 174 54.52 6.97 -49.56
C ASP A 174 53.18 6.59 -50.22
N GLY A 175 52.62 7.54 -50.98
CA GLY A 175 51.60 7.24 -51.99
C GLY A 175 50.48 8.27 -52.21
N ASN A 176 50.84 9.44 -52.72
CA ASN A 176 50.15 10.15 -53.82
C ASN A 176 48.60 10.34 -53.83
N MET A 177 48.22 11.58 -53.50
CA MET A 177 47.12 12.43 -54.04
C MET A 177 46.09 11.83 -55.02
N SER A 178 44.80 11.96 -54.66
CA SER A 178 43.82 12.59 -55.55
C SER A 178 42.58 13.10 -54.81
N ASP A 179 42.15 14.27 -55.28
CA ASP A 179 41.22 15.26 -54.72
C ASP A 179 39.75 14.84 -54.81
N SER A 180 39.00 14.95 -53.71
CA SER A 180 37.54 15.17 -53.74
C SER A 180 37.09 15.68 -52.38
N SER A 181 36.79 16.98 -52.36
CA SER A 181 36.10 17.65 -51.26
C SER A 181 34.66 17.13 -51.18
N ASP A 182 34.28 16.55 -50.05
CA ASP A 182 32.91 16.63 -49.56
C ASP A 182 32.93 16.91 -48.06
N SER A 183 32.28 18.01 -47.70
CA SER A 183 32.35 18.68 -46.41
C SER A 183 31.05 18.42 -45.69
N SER A 184 31.09 17.71 -44.56
CA SER A 184 29.97 17.63 -43.62
C SER A 184 30.46 17.31 -42.21
N ASP A 185 30.61 18.37 -41.42
CA ASP A 185 30.22 18.49 -40.01
C ASP A 185 30.76 17.48 -38.98
N LEU A 186 31.90 17.85 -38.40
CA LEU A 186 32.37 17.43 -37.08
C LEU A 186 31.60 18.18 -35.97
N PRO A 187 31.16 17.53 -34.87
CA PRO A 187 30.87 18.21 -33.63
C PRO A 187 32.17 18.46 -32.86
N SER A 188 32.53 19.74 -32.76
CA SER A 188 33.64 20.28 -31.99
C SER A 188 33.54 19.91 -30.50
N PHE A 189 34.42 19.03 -30.00
CA PHE A 189 34.71 18.92 -28.57
C PHE A 189 35.74 19.99 -28.20
N SER A 190 35.27 21.16 -27.78
CA SER A 190 36.10 22.20 -27.19
C SER A 190 36.52 21.81 -25.77
N CYS A 191 37.77 21.40 -25.64
CA CYS A 191 38.49 21.35 -24.39
C CYS A 191 38.72 22.79 -23.91
N ALA A 192 37.87 23.30 -23.01
CA ALA A 192 38.12 24.56 -22.33
C ALA A 192 39.10 24.32 -21.16
N GLN A 193 40.37 24.56 -21.45
CA GLN A 193 41.34 24.99 -20.44
C GLN A 193 40.93 26.38 -19.95
N THR A 194 40.75 26.53 -18.64
CA THR A 194 40.87 27.84 -18.01
C THR A 194 41.67 27.69 -16.71
N TYR A 195 42.95 28.01 -16.80
CA TYR A 195 43.75 28.53 -15.69
C TYR A 195 43.64 30.06 -15.75
N ALA A 196 43.26 30.70 -14.63
CA ALA A 196 43.84 31.95 -14.11
C ALA A 196 42.88 32.57 -13.07
N GLY A 197 43.40 32.80 -11.86
CA GLY A 197 42.72 33.35 -10.69
C GLY A 197 43.36 32.82 -9.42
#